data_AF-A0A8T6CPG6-F1
#
_entry.id   AF-A0A8T6CPG6-F1
#
_cell.length_a   1.000
_cell.length_b   1.000
_cell.length_c   1.000
_cell.angle_alpha   90.00
_cell.angle_beta   90.00
_cell.angle_gamma   90.00
#
_symmetry.space_group_name_H-M   'P 1'
#
loop_
_entity.id
_entity.type
_entity.pdbx_description
1 polymer ?
#
loop_
_entity_poly.entity_id
_entity_poly.type
_entity_poly.pdbx_seq_one_letter_code
_entity_poly.pdbx_strand_id
1 'polypeptide(L)'
;MDHRPFLILDLLDADAAPVEEVAKFVKSEFNPEAIRASANELKYTRAIKSELQQEVTNPSEEFVRLLMGRVYSGVKTKTKLEQFTSMTRRAARQLIRDELRGTLNTALAQGDPTAPEVTSGSDSMSATEESEDDIITTEAELNGYY
;
A
#
# COMPACT_ATOMS: atom_id res chain seq x y z
N MET A 1 -13.22 32.85 -7.02
CA MET A 1 -12.41 31.93 -7.85
C MET A 1 -11.60 31.09 -6.88
N ASP A 2 -11.64 29.77 -7.01
CA ASP A 2 -10.98 28.86 -6.07
C ASP A 2 -9.45 28.93 -6.25
N HIS A 3 -8.69 29.00 -5.16
CA HIS A 3 -7.23 29.16 -5.22
C HIS A 3 -6.46 27.85 -5.45
N ARG A 4 -7.12 26.70 -5.28
CA ARG A 4 -6.52 25.36 -5.45
C ARG A 4 -7.05 24.67 -6.71
N PRO A 5 -6.19 24.15 -7.60
CA PRO A 5 -6.63 23.44 -8.80
C PRO A 5 -7.30 22.11 -8.42
N PHE A 6 -8.39 21.77 -9.09
CA PHE A 6 -9.08 20.48 -8.91
C PHE A 6 -8.46 19.36 -9.77
N LEU A 7 -7.85 19.71 -10.90
CA LEU A 7 -7.18 18.79 -11.82
C LEU A 7 -5.83 19.37 -12.25
N ILE A 8 -4.78 18.54 -12.24
CA ILE A 8 -3.51 18.85 -12.91
C ILE A 8 -3.27 17.70 -13.87
N LEU A 9 -3.11 18.04 -15.15
CA LEU A 9 -2.76 17.13 -16.21
C LEU A 9 -1.30 17.39 -16.57
N ASP A 10 -0.44 16.39 -16.39
CA ASP A 10 0.87 16.41 -17.00
C ASP A 10 0.72 15.91 -18.45
N LEU A 11 1.15 16.71 -19.42
CA LEU A 11 1.07 16.33 -20.85
C LEU A 11 2.20 15.37 -21.25
N LEU A 12 3.25 15.28 -20.44
CA LEU A 12 4.39 14.38 -20.66
C LEU A 12 4.17 13.02 -19.98
N ASP A 13 3.38 13.00 -18.90
CA ASP A 13 3.02 11.81 -18.13
C ASP A 13 1.51 11.79 -17.86
N ALA A 14 0.74 11.64 -18.94
CA ALA A 14 -0.71 11.66 -18.87
C ALA A 14 -1.24 10.28 -18.45
N ASP A 15 -1.51 10.13 -17.15
CA ASP A 15 -2.33 9.03 -16.63
C ASP A 15 -3.71 9.01 -17.33
N ALA A 16 -4.29 7.81 -17.48
CA ALA A 16 -5.60 7.66 -18.13
C ALA A 16 -6.73 8.41 -17.39
N ALA A 17 -6.67 8.46 -16.05
CA ALA A 17 -7.72 9.06 -15.23
C ALA A 17 -7.87 10.59 -15.42
N PRO A 18 -6.80 11.41 -15.40
CA PRO A 18 -6.87 12.82 -15.77
C PRO A 18 -7.43 13.08 -17.18
N VAL A 19 -7.10 12.22 -18.14
CA VAL A 19 -7.53 12.37 -19.54
C VAL A 19 -9.04 12.16 -19.69
N GLU A 20 -9.58 11.11 -19.05
CA GLU A 20 -11.02 10.85 -19.02
C GLU A 20 -11.80 12.01 -18.39
N GLU A 21 -11.22 12.67 -17.38
CA GLU A 21 -11.86 13.83 -16.77
C GLU A 21 -11.86 15.06 -17.66
N VAL A 22 -10.79 15.31 -18.42
CA VAL A 22 -10.76 16.39 -19.42
C VAL A 22 -11.76 16.13 -20.56
N ALA A 23 -12.01 14.87 -20.92
CA ALA A 23 -12.98 14.52 -21.96
C ALA A 23 -14.41 15.00 -21.64
N LYS A 24 -14.78 15.09 -20.36
CA LYS A 24 -16.10 15.60 -19.91
C LYS A 24 -16.29 17.11 -20.15
N PHE A 25 -15.22 17.83 -20.49
CA PHE A 25 -15.27 19.26 -20.84
C PHE A 25 -15.51 19.49 -22.35
N VAL A 26 -15.61 18.42 -23.15
CA VAL A 26 -15.94 18.51 -24.58
C VAL A 26 -17.40 18.93 -24.76
N LYS A 27 -17.66 19.75 -25.78
CA LYS A 27 -18.97 20.39 -26.05
C LYS A 27 -20.16 19.43 -26.07
N SER A 28 -19.96 18.16 -26.47
CA SER A 28 -21.01 17.14 -26.52
C SER A 28 -21.42 16.61 -25.14
N GLU A 29 -20.48 16.59 -24.18
CA GLU A 29 -20.63 16.04 -22.82
C GLU A 29 -20.72 17.14 -21.75
N PHE A 30 -20.62 18.41 -22.16
CA PHE A 30 -20.50 19.55 -21.25
C PHE A 30 -21.76 19.76 -20.41
N ASN A 31 -21.68 19.40 -19.14
CA ASN A 31 -22.73 19.66 -18.14
C ASN A 31 -22.15 20.45 -16.95
N PRO A 32 -22.51 21.74 -16.79
CA PRO A 32 -21.89 22.61 -15.78
C PRO A 32 -22.22 22.22 -14.33
N GLU A 33 -23.36 21.57 -14.08
CA GLU A 33 -23.69 21.09 -12.72
C GLU A 33 -22.89 19.84 -12.37
N ALA A 34 -22.84 18.87 -13.29
CA ALA A 34 -22.05 17.66 -13.11
C ALA A 34 -20.56 17.98 -12.97
N ILE A 35 -20.02 18.85 -13.84
CA ILE A 35 -18.62 19.28 -13.79
C ILE A 35 -18.27 19.94 -12.47
N ARG A 36 -19.15 20.77 -11.89
CA ARG A 36 -18.91 21.38 -10.58
C ARG A 36 -18.91 20.35 -9.46
N ALA A 37 -19.83 19.40 -9.47
CA ALA A 37 -19.88 18.33 -8.49
C ALA A 37 -18.61 17.48 -8.55
N SER A 38 -18.23 17.00 -9.74
CA SER A 38 -17.00 16.24 -9.96
C SER A 38 -15.76 17.04 -9.59
N ALA A 39 -15.67 18.34 -9.95
CA ALA A 39 -14.54 19.18 -9.58
C ALA A 39 -14.37 19.31 -8.05
N ASN A 40 -15.47 19.43 -7.30
CA ASN A 40 -15.40 19.46 -5.84
C ASN A 40 -14.88 18.12 -5.28
N GLU A 41 -15.42 17.00 -5.77
CA GLU A 41 -14.98 15.67 -5.36
C GLU A 41 -13.49 15.46 -5.68
N LEU A 42 -13.05 15.74 -6.90
CA LEU A 42 -11.64 15.63 -7.31
C LEU A 42 -10.72 16.52 -6.44
N LYS A 43 -11.15 17.74 -6.13
CA LYS A 43 -10.41 18.65 -5.25
C LYS A 43 -10.19 18.03 -3.87
N TYR A 44 -11.23 17.50 -3.25
CA TYR A 44 -11.13 16.91 -1.91
C TYR A 44 -10.37 15.58 -1.95
N THR A 45 -10.65 14.70 -2.90
CA THR A 45 -9.94 13.43 -3.07
C THR A 45 -8.44 13.64 -3.25
N ARG A 46 -8.05 14.62 -4.08
CA ARG A 46 -6.64 14.98 -4.24
C ARG A 46 -6.02 15.53 -2.96
N ALA A 47 -6.71 16.43 -2.27
CA ALA A 47 -6.24 16.99 -1.01
C ALA A 47 -6.02 15.87 0.03
N ILE A 48 -6.99 14.96 0.17
CA ILE A 48 -6.91 13.81 1.06
C ILE A 48 -5.74 12.90 0.68
N LYS A 49 -5.56 12.59 -0.61
CA LYS A 49 -4.43 11.78 -1.08
C LYS A 49 -3.08 12.42 -0.73
N SER A 50 -2.96 13.74 -0.88
CA SER A 50 -1.75 14.49 -0.51
C SER A 50 -1.49 14.43 0.99
N GLU A 51 -2.49 14.69 1.83
CA GLU A 51 -2.37 14.60 3.29
C GLU A 51 -2.02 13.18 3.72
N LEU A 52 -2.65 12.16 3.14
CA LEU A 52 -2.35 10.76 3.43
C LEU A 52 -0.90 10.41 3.07
N GLN A 53 -0.39 10.90 1.94
CA GLN A 53 1.00 10.67 1.55
C GLN A 53 1.98 11.34 2.52
N GLN A 54 1.64 12.52 3.05
CA GLN A 54 2.41 13.17 4.10
C GLN A 54 2.37 12.36 5.40
N GLU A 55 1.20 11.89 5.82
CA GLU A 55 1.02 11.07 7.03
C GLU A 55 1.79 9.74 6.94
N VAL A 56 1.87 9.13 5.75
CA VAL A 56 2.67 7.91 5.54
C VAL A 56 4.18 8.20 5.62
N THR A 57 4.62 9.33 5.09
CA THR A 57 6.05 9.69 5.05
C THR A 57 6.54 10.18 6.42
N ASN A 58 5.73 11.03 7.05
CA ASN A 58 5.98 11.66 8.33
C ASN A 58 4.67 11.72 9.14
N PRO A 59 4.36 10.67 9.92
CA PRO A 59 3.10 10.59 10.64
C PRO A 59 2.99 11.69 11.69
N SER A 60 1.86 12.39 11.69
CA SER A 60 1.54 13.45 12.65
C SER A 60 1.21 12.88 14.02
N GLU A 61 1.34 13.71 15.06
CA GLU A 61 1.02 13.28 16.42
C GLU A 61 -0.45 12.86 16.57
N GLU A 62 -1.36 13.53 15.85
CA GLU A 62 -2.79 13.22 15.86
C GLU A 62 -3.08 11.87 15.20
N PHE A 63 -2.46 11.59 14.06
CA PHE A 63 -2.60 10.33 13.37
C PHE A 63 -2.05 9.15 14.20
N VAL A 64 -0.88 9.34 14.83
CA VAL A 64 -0.30 8.34 15.75
C VAL A 64 -1.20 8.13 16.97
N ARG A 65 -1.78 9.20 17.55
CA ARG A 65 -2.69 9.12 18.70
C ARG A 65 -3.98 8.38 18.35
N LEU A 66 -4.48 8.55 17.12
CA LEU A 66 -5.64 7.84 16.59
C LEU A 66 -5.35 6.35 16.45
N LEU A 67 -4.23 5.98 15.82
CA LEU A 67 -3.84 4.58 15.66
C LEU A 67 -3.54 3.91 17.00
N MET A 68 -2.76 4.56 17.86
CA MET A 68 -2.48 4.09 19.22
C MET A 68 -3.77 3.87 20.01
N GLY A 69 -4.79 4.73 19.84
CA GLY A 69 -6.09 4.53 20.49
C GLY A 69 -6.85 3.28 20.05
N ARG A 70 -6.58 2.75 18.85
CA ARG A 70 -7.21 1.53 18.34
C ARG A 70 -6.46 0.26 18.72
N VAL A 71 -5.14 0.34 18.93
CA VAL A 71 -4.29 -0.84 19.16
C VAL A 71 -3.74 -0.94 20.59
N TYR A 72 -3.78 0.16 21.37
CA TYR A 72 -3.22 0.23 22.71
C TYR A 72 -4.25 0.73 23.72
N SER A 73 -4.52 -0.08 24.74
CA SER A 73 -5.53 0.17 25.77
C SER A 73 -5.00 0.83 27.06
N GLY A 74 -3.70 1.17 27.12
CA GLY A 74 -3.09 1.79 28.30
C GLY A 74 -2.94 3.30 28.23
N VAL A 75 -2.29 3.89 29.25
CA VAL A 75 -2.09 5.33 29.35
C VAL A 75 -1.17 5.84 28.23
N LYS A 76 -1.65 6.84 27.51
CA LYS A 76 -0.96 7.51 26.39
C LYS A 76 0.09 8.49 26.93
N THR A 77 1.28 7.99 27.29
CA THR A 77 2.41 8.85 27.71
C THR A 77 3.19 9.37 26.51
N LYS A 78 3.90 10.50 26.67
CA LYS A 78 4.74 11.08 25.60
C LYS A 78 5.78 10.09 25.07
N THR A 79 6.43 9.35 25.97
CA THR A 79 7.41 8.31 25.61
C THR A 79 6.81 7.21 24.75
N LYS A 80 5.59 6.75 25.08
CA LYS A 80 4.90 5.76 24.24
C LYS A 80 4.49 6.35 22.90
N LEU A 81 4.06 7.61 22.88
CA LEU A 81 3.69 8.28 21.65
C LEU A 81 4.88 8.35 20.69
N GLU A 82 6.07 8.73 21.16
CA GLU A 82 7.30 8.74 20.36
C GLU A 82 7.67 7.34 19.81
N GLN A 83 7.56 6.30 20.65
CA GLN A 83 7.76 4.92 20.21
C GLN A 83 6.77 4.55 19.11
N PHE A 84 5.49 4.84 19.32
CA PHE A 84 4.43 4.59 18.33
C PHE A 84 4.66 5.37 17.04
N THR A 85 5.16 6.61 17.07
CA THR A 85 5.50 7.38 15.87
C THR A 85 6.51 6.64 14.99
N SER A 86 7.56 6.08 15.59
CA SER A 86 8.55 5.28 14.86
C SER A 86 7.96 3.98 14.30
N MET A 87 7.11 3.31 15.08
CA MET A 87 6.44 2.07 14.67
C MET A 87 5.44 2.31 13.54
N THR A 88 4.63 3.37 13.63
CA THR A 88 3.66 3.78 12.61
C THR A 88 4.36 4.09 11.29
N ARG A 89 5.47 4.85 11.33
CA ARG A 89 6.27 5.13 10.12
C ARG A 89 6.80 3.86 9.48
N ARG A 90 7.32 2.93 10.28
CA ARG A 90 7.82 1.64 9.78
C ARG A 90 6.68 0.80 9.20
N ALA A 91 5.56 0.68 9.90
CA ALA A 91 4.39 -0.06 9.47
C ALA A 91 3.81 0.47 8.16
N ALA A 92 3.68 1.80 8.02
CA ALA A 92 3.18 2.41 6.79
C ALA A 92 4.07 2.13 5.57
N ARG A 93 5.40 2.16 5.76
CA ARG A 93 6.36 1.78 4.70
C ARG A 93 6.32 0.29 4.36
N GLN A 94 6.12 -0.58 5.35
CA GLN A 94 5.95 -2.01 5.14
C GLN A 94 4.67 -2.29 4.35
N LEU A 95 3.55 -1.66 4.72
CA LEU A 95 2.27 -1.80 4.03
C LEU A 95 2.40 -1.44 2.53
N ILE A 96 2.99 -0.29 2.19
CA ILE A 96 3.21 0.08 0.78
C ILE A 96 4.07 -0.95 0.06
N ARG A 97 5.11 -1.47 0.71
CA ARG A 97 5.99 -2.47 0.11
C ARG A 97 5.25 -3.78 -0.15
N ASP A 98 4.38 -4.18 0.76
CA ASP A 98 3.62 -5.42 0.66
C ASP A 98 2.51 -5.31 -0.40
N GLU A 99 1.86 -4.15 -0.52
CA GLU A 99 0.92 -3.83 -1.63
C GLU A 99 1.62 -3.84 -2.99
N LEU A 100 2.81 -3.25 -3.08
CA LEU A 100 3.61 -3.26 -4.31
C LEU A 100 4.01 -4.69 -4.69
N ARG A 101 4.45 -5.50 -3.72
CA ARG A 101 4.77 -6.92 -3.93
C ARG A 101 3.54 -7.71 -4.36
N GLY A 102 2.38 -7.48 -3.73
CA GLY A 102 1.12 -8.12 -4.11
C GLY A 102 0.78 -7.82 -5.56
N THR A 103 0.78 -6.55 -5.94
CA THR A 103 0.50 -6.11 -7.32
C THR A 103 1.52 -6.68 -8.32
N LEU A 104 2.81 -6.67 -7.99
CA LEU A 104 3.86 -7.24 -8.83
C LEU A 104 3.69 -8.75 -8.99
N ASN A 105 3.43 -9.48 -7.91
CA ASN A 105 3.21 -10.93 -7.95
C ASN A 105 1.96 -11.28 -8.77
N THR A 106 0.88 -10.50 -8.65
CA THR A 106 -0.32 -10.68 -9.48
C THR A 106 -0.04 -10.39 -10.95
N ALA A 107 0.70 -9.33 -11.26
CA ALA A 107 1.09 -9.00 -12.63
C ALA A 107 2.04 -10.04 -13.25
N LEU A 108 2.98 -10.59 -12.47
CA LEU A 108 3.88 -11.67 -12.90
C LEU A 108 3.14 -12.99 -13.10
N ALA A 109 2.20 -13.34 -12.21
CA ALA A 109 1.38 -14.54 -12.33
C ALA A 109 0.44 -14.51 -13.55
N GLN A 110 0.09 -13.32 -14.06
CA GLN A 110 -0.65 -13.17 -15.32
C GLN A 110 0.23 -13.34 -16.57
N GLY A 111 1.55 -13.44 -16.42
CA GLY A 111 2.51 -13.68 -17.50
C GLY A 111 2.75 -15.16 -17.85
N ASP A 112 2.29 -16.10 -17.03
CA ASP A 112 2.47 -17.54 -17.25
C ASP A 112 1.13 -18.29 -17.24
N PRO A 113 0.65 -18.82 -18.39
CA PRO A 113 -0.53 -19.66 -18.42
C PRO A 113 -0.15 -21.09 -18.07
N THR A 114 0.14 -21.36 -16.80
CA THR A 114 0.08 -22.74 -16.26
C THR A 114 -0.13 -22.70 -14.75
N ALA A 115 -1.40 -22.74 -14.35
CA ALA A 115 -1.81 -23.33 -13.08
C ALA A 115 -2.40 -24.73 -13.38
N PRO A 116 -2.42 -25.65 -12.41
CA PRO A 116 -3.47 -25.57 -11.38
C PRO A 116 -3.02 -25.85 -9.94
N GLU A 117 -3.80 -25.27 -9.00
CA GLU A 117 -4.28 -25.72 -7.67
C GLU A 117 -3.54 -26.86 -6.93
N VAL A 118 -3.33 -26.90 -5.60
CA VAL A 118 -4.12 -26.61 -4.38
C VAL A 118 -3.09 -26.71 -3.21
N THR A 119 -3.21 -26.14 -2.01
CA THR A 119 -4.10 -26.59 -0.92
C THR A 119 -3.97 -25.63 0.28
N SER A 120 -5.10 -25.17 0.82
CA SER A 120 -5.19 -24.66 2.19
C SER A 120 -5.06 -25.81 3.19
N GLY A 121 -4.25 -25.64 4.23
CA GLY A 121 -4.16 -26.53 5.39
C GLY A 121 -3.74 -25.75 6.63
N SER A 122 -4.69 -25.59 7.55
CA SER A 122 -4.55 -24.98 8.88
C SER A 122 -3.92 -25.96 9.86
N ASP A 123 -2.90 -25.54 10.62
CA ASP A 123 -2.67 -25.88 12.05
C ASP A 123 -1.52 -24.97 12.56
N SER A 124 -1.74 -24.00 13.46
CA SER A 124 -1.89 -24.09 14.92
C SER A 124 -0.66 -24.63 15.68
N MET A 125 -0.19 -23.79 16.61
CA MET A 125 0.59 -24.07 17.84
C MET A 125 2.14 -24.05 17.84
N SER A 126 2.63 -23.11 18.68
CA SER A 126 3.71 -23.21 19.69
C SER A 126 5.14 -23.63 19.35
N ALA A 127 6.04 -22.65 19.52
CA ALA A 127 7.09 -22.61 20.55
C ALA A 127 8.14 -23.74 20.67
N THR A 128 9.41 -23.27 20.60
CA THR A 128 10.58 -23.67 21.42
C THR A 128 11.58 -24.68 20.84
N GLU A 129 12.76 -24.12 20.51
CA GLU A 129 14.16 -24.55 20.73
C GLU A 129 14.72 -25.94 20.33
N GLU A 130 15.90 -25.84 19.70
CA GLU A 130 17.11 -26.69 19.77
C GLU A 130 17.04 -28.19 19.42
N SER A 131 17.78 -28.60 18.38
CA SER A 131 18.91 -29.55 18.50
C SER A 131 19.45 -30.02 17.13
N GLU A 132 20.77 -29.86 16.98
CA GLU A 132 21.74 -30.82 16.43
C GLU A 132 21.80 -31.13 14.92
N ASP A 133 23.04 -30.96 14.43
CA ASP A 133 23.65 -31.41 13.18
C ASP A 133 23.09 -32.72 12.60
N ASP A 134 22.51 -32.62 11.41
CA ASP A 134 22.47 -33.73 10.46
C ASP A 134 22.97 -33.19 9.12
N ILE A 135 24.22 -33.49 8.77
CA ILE A 135 24.78 -33.15 7.46
C ILE A 135 24.05 -34.02 6.45
N ILE A 136 23.09 -33.42 5.75
CA ILE A 136 22.36 -34.06 4.65
C ILE A 136 23.30 -34.10 3.44
N THR A 137 24.03 -35.20 3.27
CA THR A 137 24.81 -35.46 2.05
C THR A 137 23.87 -35.50 0.84
N THR A 138 24.17 -34.68 -0.16
CA THR A 138 23.36 -34.54 -1.37
C THR A 138 23.82 -35.51 -2.46
N GLU A 139 22.92 -35.92 -3.35
CA GLU A 139 23.20 -36.87 -4.45
C GLU A 139 24.36 -36.41 -5.37
N ALA A 140 24.64 -35.11 -5.40
CA ALA A 140 25.79 -34.54 -6.10
C ALA A 140 27.15 -35.01 -5.53
N GLU A 141 27.25 -35.28 -4.22
CA GLU A 141 28.48 -35.76 -3.58
C GLU A 141 28.74 -37.25 -3.85
N LEU A 142 27.69 -38.04 -4.09
CA LEU A 142 27.78 -39.49 -4.32
C LEU A 142 28.23 -39.82 -5.76
N ASN A 143 27.96 -38.93 -6.71
CA ASN A 143 28.30 -39.10 -8.13
C ASN A 143 29.74 -38.67 -8.49
N GLY A 144 30.56 -38.24 -7.52
CA GLY A 144 31.94 -37.80 -7.76
C GLY A 144 32.97 -38.91 -7.98
N TYR A 145 32.55 -40.18 -8.06
CA TYR A 145 33.46 -41.33 -8.17
C TYR A 145 33.26 -42.21 -9.43
N TYR A 146 32.56 -41.72 -10.45
CA TYR A 146 32.48 -42.36 -11.77
C TYR A 146 32.71 -41.37 -12.91
#